data_AF-A0A9D1G7P1-F1
#
_entry.id   AF-A0A9D1G7P1-F1
#
_cell.length_a   1.000
_cell.length_b   1.000
_cell.length_c   1.000
_cell.angle_alpha   90.00
_cell.angle_beta   90.00
_cell.angle_gamma   90.00
#
_symmetry.space_group_name_H-M   'P 1'
#
loop_
_entity.id
_entity.type
_entity.pdbx_description
1 polymer ?
#
loop_
_entity_poly.entity_id
_entity_poly.type
_entity_poly.pdbx_seq_one_letter_code
_entity_poly.pdbx_strand_id
1 'polypeptide(L)'
;MLLLSKKQRAIKRLEDSQIYLDDKKNLIELDFKRIEVIASANDQYVAEYESIKEQYEKLLIQDYQQLSDRKDTLITRFHSNKLNKDIYEFTKQYEKDVSNYHKKTLELYERCERIFEPGIPLREKGVQLKEIYREILDDLDYYHASLTLCLDAFKAFLDSIEVQFDQLENLLNTAYYEKA
;
A
#
# COMPACT_ATOMS: atom_id res chain seq x y z
N MET A 1 -12.60 43.26 11.07
CA MET A 1 -12.81 41.85 11.49
C MET A 1 -14.02 41.80 12.41
N LEU A 2 -15.14 41.23 11.96
CA LEU A 2 -16.35 41.09 12.80
C LEU A 2 -16.17 39.90 13.74
N LEU A 3 -16.17 40.15 15.06
CA LEU A 3 -16.14 39.13 16.09
C LEU A 3 -17.46 38.33 16.08
N LEU A 4 -17.36 37.02 15.91
CA LEU A 4 -18.52 36.11 15.98
C LEU A 4 -19.19 36.19 17.36
N SER A 5 -20.53 36.23 17.37
CA SER A 5 -21.32 36.11 18.58
C SER A 5 -21.04 34.78 19.29
N LYS A 6 -21.33 34.70 20.59
CA LYS A 6 -21.13 33.47 21.38
C LYS A 6 -21.83 32.25 20.73
N LYS A 7 -23.04 32.47 20.22
CA LYS A 7 -23.85 31.47 19.51
C LYS A 7 -23.22 31.03 18.20
N GLN A 8 -22.77 31.97 17.37
CA GLN A 8 -22.10 31.66 16.10
C GLN A 8 -20.79 30.89 16.34
N ARG A 9 -20.04 31.20 17.40
CA ARG A 9 -18.85 30.43 17.77
C ARG A 9 -19.19 28.98 18.13
N ALA A 10 -20.22 28.75 18.93
CA ALA A 10 -20.64 27.41 19.31
C ALA A 10 -21.10 26.58 18.10
N ILE A 11 -21.90 27.16 17.21
CA ILE A 11 -22.34 26.50 15.96
C ILE A 11 -21.13 26.14 15.10
N LYS A 12 -20.22 27.10 14.89
CA LYS A 12 -18.99 26.85 14.12
C LYS A 12 -18.17 25.70 14.70
N ARG A 13 -18.05 25.61 16.04
CA ARG A 13 -17.33 24.49 16.66
C ARG A 13 -17.99 23.14 16.43
N LEU A 14 -19.33 23.08 16.41
CA LEU A 14 -20.05 21.86 16.04
C LEU A 14 -19.81 21.50 14.57
N GLU A 15 -19.80 22.47 13.66
CA GLU A 15 -19.49 22.25 12.25
C GLU A 15 -18.05 21.75 12.05
N ASP A 16 -17.08 22.43 12.68
CA ASP A 16 -15.66 22.07 12.64
C ASP A 16 -15.39 20.68 13.26
N SER A 17 -16.27 20.19 14.14
CA SER A 17 -16.14 18.86 14.76
C SER A 17 -16.21 17.70 13.76
N GLN A 18 -16.81 17.91 12.59
CA GLN A 18 -16.97 16.88 11.55
C GLN A 18 -15.61 16.32 11.12
N ILE A 19 -14.56 17.16 11.09
CA ILE A 19 -13.20 16.76 10.72
C ILE A 19 -12.72 15.62 11.62
N TYR A 20 -13.02 15.67 12.92
CA TYR A 20 -12.61 14.62 13.87
C TYR A 20 -13.45 13.34 13.77
N LEU A 21 -14.70 13.46 13.32
CA LEU A 21 -15.56 12.30 13.08
C LEU A 21 -15.11 11.52 11.85
N ASP A 22 -14.72 12.25 10.79
CA ASP A 22 -14.29 11.68 9.52
C ASP A 22 -12.80 11.29 9.52
N ASP A 23 -12.01 11.81 10.46
CA ASP A 23 -10.58 11.50 10.51
C ASP A 23 -10.35 9.99 10.65
N LYS A 24 -9.42 9.49 9.83
CA LYS A 24 -9.05 8.07 9.71
C LYS A 24 -10.17 7.09 9.35
N LYS A 25 -11.44 7.50 9.27
CA LYS A 25 -12.59 6.61 8.97
C LYS A 25 -12.35 5.77 7.71
N ASN A 26 -12.07 6.42 6.59
CA ASN A 26 -11.85 5.73 5.30
C ASN A 26 -10.62 4.80 5.34
N LEU A 27 -9.58 5.15 6.09
CA LEU A 27 -8.39 4.31 6.23
C LEU A 27 -8.73 3.04 7.01
N ILE A 28 -9.43 3.18 8.14
CA ILE A 28 -9.88 2.05 8.94
C ILE A 28 -10.85 1.16 8.15
N GLU A 29 -11.76 1.73 7.36
CA GLU A 29 -12.66 0.95 6.48
C GLU A 29 -11.89 0.10 5.46
N LEU A 30 -10.82 0.65 4.88
CA LEU A 30 -9.94 -0.09 3.95
C LEU A 30 -9.15 -1.17 4.69
N ASP A 31 -8.55 -0.82 5.82
CA ASP A 31 -7.74 -1.74 6.61
C ASP A 31 -8.58 -2.88 7.20
N PHE A 32 -9.82 -2.60 7.60
CA PHE A 32 -10.77 -3.60 8.06
C PHE A 32 -11.03 -4.68 7.00
N LYS A 33 -11.30 -4.27 5.74
CA LYS A 33 -11.44 -5.21 4.61
C LYS A 33 -10.17 -6.01 4.33
N ARG A 34 -9.00 -5.37 4.49
CA ARG A 34 -7.72 -6.07 4.31
C ARG A 34 -7.50 -7.12 5.40
N ILE A 35 -7.84 -6.81 6.65
CA ILE A 35 -7.74 -7.75 7.78
C ILE A 35 -8.75 -8.88 7.61
N GLU A 36 -9.96 -8.62 7.12
CA GLU A 36 -10.95 -9.66 6.77
C GLU A 36 -10.37 -10.69 5.79
N VAL A 37 -9.72 -10.21 4.71
CA VAL A 37 -9.04 -11.09 3.75
C VAL A 37 -7.93 -11.89 4.42
N ILE A 38 -7.10 -11.25 5.25
CA ILE A 38 -6.01 -11.93 5.98
C ILE A 38 -6.57 -13.03 6.89
N ALA A 39 -7.61 -12.72 7.67
CA ALA A 39 -8.24 -13.68 8.57
C ALA A 39 -8.92 -14.83 7.82
N SER A 40 -9.51 -14.55 6.64
CA SER A 40 -10.10 -15.60 5.79
C SER A 40 -9.08 -16.59 5.24
N ALA A 41 -7.81 -16.17 5.14
CA ALA A 41 -6.71 -16.98 4.61
C ALA A 41 -5.78 -17.52 5.70
N ASN A 42 -5.89 -17.04 6.94
CA ASN A 42 -5.01 -17.40 8.04
C ASN A 42 -5.74 -17.39 9.40
N ASP A 43 -5.97 -18.60 9.90
CA ASP A 43 -6.66 -18.87 11.17
C ASP A 43 -6.05 -18.14 12.37
N GLN A 44 -4.74 -17.85 12.34
CA GLN A 44 -4.05 -17.14 13.42
C GLN A 44 -4.64 -15.73 13.66
N TYR A 45 -5.20 -15.10 12.63
CA TYR A 45 -5.72 -13.73 12.72
C TYR A 45 -7.23 -13.65 12.96
N VAL A 46 -7.95 -14.77 12.97
CA VAL A 46 -9.42 -14.79 13.09
C VAL A 46 -9.89 -14.16 14.41
N ALA A 47 -9.27 -14.53 15.54
CA ALA A 47 -9.64 -14.00 16.84
C ALA A 47 -9.42 -12.48 16.95
N GLU A 48 -8.33 -11.98 16.34
CA GLU A 48 -8.04 -10.55 16.34
C GLU A 48 -8.96 -9.78 15.39
N TYR A 49 -9.27 -10.36 14.22
CA TYR A 49 -10.26 -9.80 13.29
C TYR A 49 -11.64 -9.63 13.94
N GLU A 50 -12.17 -10.66 14.62
CA GLU A 50 -13.47 -10.54 15.29
C GLU A 50 -13.45 -9.46 16.38
N SER A 51 -12.35 -9.36 17.14
CA SER A 51 -12.19 -8.28 18.12
C SER A 51 -12.17 -6.88 17.49
N ILE A 52 -11.51 -6.73 16.34
CA ILE A 52 -11.46 -5.46 15.58
C ILE A 52 -12.84 -5.16 14.97
N LYS A 53 -13.54 -6.17 14.47
CA LYS A 53 -14.87 -6.06 13.88
C LYS A 53 -15.89 -5.52 14.88
N GLU A 54 -15.93 -6.08 16.09
CA GLU A 54 -16.81 -5.57 17.15
C GLU A 54 -16.54 -4.10 17.47
N GLN A 55 -15.26 -3.70 17.54
CA GLN A 55 -14.88 -2.30 17.78
C GLN A 55 -15.21 -1.40 16.60
N TYR A 56 -14.99 -1.86 15.37
CA TYR A 56 -15.31 -1.17 14.14
C TYR A 56 -16.82 -0.91 14.04
N GLU A 57 -17.65 -1.93 14.24
CA GLU A 57 -19.11 -1.81 14.17
C GLU A 57 -19.62 -0.85 15.25
N LYS A 58 -19.08 -0.93 16.46
CA LYS A 58 -19.45 -0.02 17.54
C LYS A 58 -19.03 1.42 17.26
N LEU A 59 -17.78 1.65 16.84
CA LEU A 59 -17.24 3.00 16.67
C LEU A 59 -17.74 3.64 15.37
N LEU A 60 -17.39 3.05 14.22
CA LEU A 60 -17.59 3.69 12.91
C LEU A 60 -19.01 3.57 12.38
N ILE A 61 -19.83 2.63 12.89
CA ILE A 61 -21.24 2.51 12.50
C ILE A 61 -22.14 3.16 13.55
N GLN A 62 -22.06 2.73 14.82
CA GLN A 62 -23.01 3.19 15.85
C GLN A 62 -22.63 4.56 16.44
N ASP A 63 -21.45 4.70 17.04
CA ASP A 63 -21.04 5.92 17.75
C ASP A 63 -20.90 7.10 16.77
N TYR A 64 -20.35 6.87 15.57
CA TYR A 64 -20.27 7.89 14.50
C TYR A 64 -21.67 8.44 14.14
N GLN A 65 -22.63 7.55 13.87
CA GLN A 65 -23.98 7.97 13.48
C GLN A 65 -24.66 8.74 14.62
N GLN A 66 -24.56 8.26 15.85
CA GLN A 66 -25.12 8.94 17.02
C GLN A 66 -24.54 10.35 17.22
N LEU A 67 -23.22 10.51 17.04
CA LEU A 67 -22.57 11.82 17.15
C LEU A 67 -22.99 12.74 16.00
N SER A 68 -23.07 12.23 14.78
CA SER A 68 -23.53 13.00 13.62
C SER A 68 -24.97 13.49 13.80
N ASP A 69 -25.90 12.61 14.19
CA ASP A 69 -27.30 12.97 14.41
C ASP A 69 -27.46 13.99 15.55
N ARG A 70 -26.67 13.82 16.62
CA ARG A 70 -26.67 14.75 17.75
C ARG A 70 -26.11 16.12 17.36
N LYS A 71 -25.06 16.16 16.53
CA LYS A 71 -24.49 17.41 15.99
C LYS A 71 -25.55 18.18 15.20
N ASP A 72 -26.21 17.51 14.26
CA ASP A 72 -27.24 18.12 13.41
C ASP A 72 -28.42 18.63 14.26
N THR A 73 -28.86 17.82 15.22
CA THR A 73 -29.90 18.21 16.19
C THR A 73 -29.50 19.46 16.98
N LEU A 74 -28.26 19.55 17.46
CA LEU A 74 -27.76 20.71 18.20
C LEU A 74 -27.70 21.96 17.31
N ILE A 75 -27.22 21.84 16.07
CA ILE A 75 -27.16 22.94 15.10
C ILE A 75 -28.57 23.48 14.81
N THR A 76 -29.53 22.61 14.48
CA THR A 76 -30.93 23.01 14.23
C THR A 76 -31.53 23.70 15.46
N ARG A 77 -31.32 23.15 16.66
CA ARG A 77 -31.83 23.73 17.91
C ARG A 77 -31.23 25.09 18.20
N PHE A 78 -29.92 25.26 18.00
CA PHE A 78 -29.25 26.53 18.19
C PHE A 78 -29.79 27.57 17.20
N HIS A 79 -29.95 27.23 15.92
CA HIS A 79 -30.59 28.14 14.96
C HIS A 79 -32.03 28.55 15.37
N SER A 80 -32.83 27.62 15.91
CA SER A 80 -34.24 27.86 16.31
C SER A 80 -34.49 28.70 17.58
N ASN A 81 -33.46 29.27 18.22
CA ASN A 81 -33.52 30.01 19.50
C ASN A 81 -34.04 29.24 20.74
N LYS A 82 -34.39 27.95 20.62
CA LYS A 82 -34.93 27.12 21.72
C LYS A 82 -33.96 26.87 22.89
N LEU A 83 -32.65 27.09 22.73
CA LEU A 83 -31.61 26.59 23.65
C LEU A 83 -30.52 27.61 24.02
N ASN A 84 -30.81 28.92 23.92
CA ASN A 84 -29.80 29.98 24.07
C ASN A 84 -29.09 30.07 25.43
N LYS A 85 -29.68 29.57 26.54
CA LYS A 85 -29.07 29.68 27.88
C LYS A 85 -27.91 28.70 28.09
N ASP A 86 -27.97 27.51 27.50
CA ASP A 86 -27.05 26.40 27.84
C ASP A 86 -26.21 25.94 26.64
N ILE A 87 -26.20 26.72 25.54
CA ILE A 87 -25.47 26.42 24.29
C ILE A 87 -24.03 25.95 24.58
N TYR A 88 -23.35 26.64 25.50
CA TYR A 88 -21.94 26.36 25.78
C TYR A 88 -21.74 25.00 26.47
N GLU A 89 -22.63 24.63 27.39
CA GLU A 89 -22.54 23.37 28.12
C GLU A 89 -22.81 22.18 27.19
N PHE A 90 -23.85 22.28 26.35
CA PHE A 90 -24.14 21.27 25.33
C PHE A 90 -23.02 21.14 24.31
N THR A 91 -22.45 22.26 23.85
CA THR A 91 -21.32 22.25 22.89
C THR A 91 -20.09 21.62 23.54
N LYS A 92 -19.75 22.00 24.77
CA LYS A 92 -18.60 21.46 25.50
C LYS A 92 -18.73 19.96 25.78
N GLN A 93 -19.93 19.50 26.15
CA GLN A 93 -20.16 18.08 26.36
C GLN A 93 -20.03 17.31 25.04
N TYR A 94 -20.59 17.82 23.95
CA TYR A 94 -20.44 17.21 22.63
C TYR A 94 -18.97 17.18 22.18
N GLU A 95 -18.20 18.26 22.35
CA GLU A 95 -16.76 18.28 22.06
C GLU A 95 -15.98 17.21 22.83
N LYS A 96 -16.33 16.99 24.10
CA LYS A 96 -15.73 15.93 24.93
C LYS A 96 -16.04 14.54 24.37
N ASP A 97 -17.29 14.33 23.93
CA ASP A 97 -17.72 13.04 23.37
C ASP A 97 -17.03 12.77 22.02
N VAL A 98 -16.91 13.77 21.16
CA VAL A 98 -16.15 13.69 19.89
C VAL A 98 -14.67 13.42 20.13
N SER A 99 -14.05 14.10 21.11
CA SER A 99 -12.65 13.86 21.45
C SER A 99 -12.40 12.43 21.95
N ASN A 100 -13.32 11.89 22.76
CA ASN A 100 -13.25 10.50 23.21
C ASN A 100 -13.43 9.52 22.05
N TYR A 101 -14.37 9.78 21.14
CA TYR A 101 -14.54 8.99 19.93
C TYR A 101 -13.27 8.99 19.09
N HIS A 102 -12.72 10.16 18.80
CA HIS A 102 -11.52 10.33 17.99
C HIS A 102 -10.31 9.58 18.57
N LYS A 103 -10.13 9.62 19.91
CA LYS A 103 -9.09 8.85 20.59
C LYS A 103 -9.24 7.34 20.35
N LYS A 104 -10.47 6.80 20.47
CA LYS A 104 -10.72 5.38 20.23
C LYS A 104 -10.54 5.00 18.76
N THR A 105 -10.90 5.90 17.85
CA THR A 105 -10.68 5.71 16.40
C THR A 105 -9.18 5.62 16.09
N LEU A 106 -8.35 6.47 16.71
CA LEU A 106 -6.89 6.38 16.59
C LEU A 106 -6.34 5.07 17.16
N GLU A 107 -6.81 4.64 18.34
CA GLU A 107 -6.41 3.37 18.94
C GLU A 107 -6.77 2.17 18.04
N LEU A 108 -7.95 2.18 17.41
CA LEU A 108 -8.36 1.16 16.45
C LEU A 108 -7.46 1.18 15.20
N TYR A 109 -7.17 2.36 14.67
CA TYR A 109 -6.28 2.53 13.52
C TYR A 109 -4.87 1.97 13.80
N GLU A 110 -4.26 2.33 14.93
CA GLU A 110 -2.95 1.80 15.33
C GLU A 110 -2.96 0.29 15.52
N ARG A 111 -4.08 -0.27 15.99
CA ARG A 111 -4.23 -1.72 16.14
C ARG A 111 -4.28 -2.42 14.79
N CYS A 112 -4.97 -1.85 13.80
CA CYS A 112 -4.95 -2.34 12.42
C CYS A 112 -3.52 -2.30 11.84
N GLU A 113 -2.80 -1.19 12.02
CA GLU A 113 -1.43 -1.03 11.49
C GLU A 113 -0.44 -2.06 12.03
N ARG A 114 -0.54 -2.43 13.32
CA ARG A 114 0.31 -3.46 13.93
C ARG A 114 0.17 -4.84 13.29
N ILE A 115 -1.00 -5.15 12.71
CA ILE A 115 -1.19 -6.41 11.97
C ILE A 115 -0.36 -6.41 10.68
N PHE A 116 -0.19 -5.24 10.06
CA PHE A 116 0.54 -5.10 8.80
C PHE A 116 2.05 -4.90 8.99
N GLU A 117 2.49 -4.41 10.15
CA GLU A 117 3.88 -4.08 10.46
C GLU A 117 4.90 -5.20 10.12
N PRO A 118 4.66 -6.48 10.45
CA PRO A 118 5.60 -7.55 10.09
C PRO A 118 5.76 -7.76 8.57
N GLY A 119 4.74 -7.39 7.78
CA GLY A 119 4.73 -7.58 6.34
C GLY A 119 5.53 -6.53 5.57
N ILE A 120 5.77 -5.34 6.15
CA ILE A 120 6.48 -4.23 5.50
C ILE A 120 7.93 -4.61 5.14
N PRO A 121 8.80 -5.05 6.08
CA PRO A 121 10.18 -5.37 5.75
C PRO A 121 10.29 -6.60 4.83
N LEU A 122 9.34 -7.52 4.90
CA LEU A 122 9.30 -8.69 4.01
C LEU A 122 8.98 -8.28 2.56
N ARG A 123 8.10 -7.30 2.36
CA ARG A 123 7.82 -6.75 1.02
C ARG A 123 9.04 -6.05 0.43
N GLU A 124 9.74 -5.25 1.24
CA GLU A 124 10.98 -4.58 0.80
C GLU A 124 12.05 -5.59 0.39
N LYS A 125 12.28 -6.63 1.21
CA LYS A 125 13.17 -7.74 0.85
C LYS A 125 12.72 -8.46 -0.42
N GLY A 126 11.42 -8.63 -0.60
CA GLY A 126 10.85 -9.22 -1.82
C GLY A 126 11.12 -8.39 -3.08
N VAL A 127 11.15 -7.06 -2.97
CA VAL A 127 11.54 -6.17 -4.07
C VAL A 127 13.03 -6.30 -4.36
N GLN A 128 13.88 -6.23 -3.33
CA GLN A 128 15.33 -6.39 -3.48
C GLN A 128 15.70 -7.74 -4.13
N LEU A 129 15.03 -8.83 -3.72
CA LEU A 129 15.25 -10.15 -4.32
C LEU A 129 14.90 -10.18 -5.81
N LYS A 130 13.83 -9.48 -6.22
CA LYS A 130 13.46 -9.37 -7.64
C LYS A 130 14.45 -8.56 -8.45
N GLU A 131 15.05 -7.52 -7.85
CA GLU A 131 16.10 -6.72 -8.51
C GLU A 131 17.35 -7.57 -8.73
N ILE A 132 17.84 -8.26 -7.69
CA ILE A 132 18.98 -9.20 -7.80
C ILE A 132 18.70 -10.29 -8.84
N TYR A 133 17.49 -10.84 -8.86
CA TYR A 133 17.12 -11.85 -9.87
C TYR A 133 17.21 -11.32 -11.30
N ARG A 134 16.82 -10.05 -11.53
CA ARG A 134 16.93 -9.42 -12.85
C ARG A 134 18.38 -9.19 -13.24
N GLU A 135 19.21 -8.72 -12.32
CA GLU A 135 20.65 -8.53 -12.57
C GLU A 135 21.33 -9.85 -12.97
N ILE A 136 21.01 -10.95 -12.27
CA ILE A 136 21.53 -12.28 -12.62
C ILE A 136 21.08 -12.71 -14.02
N LEU A 137 19.83 -12.45 -14.40
CA LEU A 137 19.34 -12.77 -15.74
C LEU A 137 20.07 -11.96 -16.81
N ASP A 138 20.25 -10.66 -16.60
CA ASP A 138 20.95 -9.78 -17.53
C ASP A 138 22.41 -10.23 -17.72
N ASP A 139 23.08 -10.63 -16.63
CA ASP A 139 24.43 -11.20 -16.68
C ASP A 139 24.47 -12.52 -17.48
N LEU A 140 23.50 -13.42 -17.25
CA LEU A 140 23.43 -14.69 -17.97
C LEU A 140 23.20 -14.48 -19.47
N ASP A 141 22.33 -13.54 -19.85
CA ASP A 141 22.10 -13.18 -21.24
C ASP A 141 23.36 -12.61 -21.89
N TYR A 142 24.10 -11.76 -21.17
CA TYR A 142 25.39 -11.23 -21.61
C TYR A 142 26.43 -12.34 -21.84
N TYR A 143 26.57 -13.27 -20.89
CA TYR A 143 27.50 -14.39 -21.02
C TYR A 143 27.09 -15.34 -22.14
N HIS A 144 25.80 -15.62 -22.29
CA HIS A 144 25.28 -16.45 -23.38
C HIS A 144 25.58 -15.82 -24.76
N ALA A 145 25.35 -14.51 -24.91
CA ALA A 145 25.68 -13.81 -26.14
C ALA A 145 27.18 -13.88 -26.45
N SER A 146 28.03 -13.66 -25.44
CA SER A 146 29.49 -13.74 -25.57
C SER A 146 29.95 -15.15 -25.97
N LEU A 147 29.42 -16.20 -25.34
CA LEU A 147 29.73 -17.59 -25.67
C LEU A 147 29.26 -17.96 -27.08
N THR A 148 28.12 -17.43 -27.52
CA THR A 148 27.61 -17.64 -28.89
C THR A 148 28.58 -17.05 -29.90
N LEU A 149 29.06 -15.83 -29.68
CA LEU A 149 30.07 -15.20 -30.55
C LEU A 149 31.38 -16.02 -30.59
N CYS A 150 31.83 -16.54 -29.45
CA CYS A 150 33.02 -17.42 -29.41
C CYS A 150 32.79 -18.70 -30.22
N LEU A 151 31.63 -19.34 -30.07
CA LEU A 151 31.27 -20.55 -30.80
C LEU A 151 31.26 -20.30 -32.31
N ASP A 152 30.69 -19.19 -32.75
CA ASP A 152 30.63 -18.83 -34.17
C ASP A 152 32.03 -18.55 -34.73
N ALA A 153 32.90 -17.89 -33.97
CA ALA A 153 34.31 -17.70 -34.34
C ALA A 153 35.07 -19.03 -34.45
N PHE A 154 34.84 -19.97 -33.53
CA PHE A 154 35.45 -21.30 -33.60
C PHE A 154 34.98 -22.08 -34.84
N LYS A 155 33.68 -22.04 -35.15
CA LYS A 155 33.14 -22.68 -36.36
C LYS A 155 33.78 -22.09 -37.63
N ALA A 156 33.82 -20.77 -37.75
CA ALA A 156 34.45 -20.10 -38.89
C ALA A 156 35.94 -20.47 -39.05
N PHE A 157 36.66 -20.62 -37.93
CA PHE A 157 38.05 -21.08 -37.96
C PHE A 157 38.17 -22.52 -38.47
N LEU A 158 37.31 -23.45 -38.00
CA LEU A 158 37.31 -24.84 -38.47
C LEU A 158 36.95 -24.93 -39.95
N ASP A 159 35.94 -24.20 -40.41
CA ASP A 159 35.56 -24.14 -41.83
C ASP A 159 36.74 -23.65 -42.70
N SER A 160 37.53 -22.69 -42.18
CA SER A 160 38.72 -22.20 -42.90
C SER A 160 39.82 -23.26 -43.04
N ILE A 161 39.93 -24.18 -42.06
CA ILE A 161 40.87 -25.30 -42.13
C ILE A 161 40.38 -26.32 -43.17
N GLU A 162 39.08 -26.62 -43.21
CA GLU A 162 38.52 -27.51 -44.23
C GLU A 162 38.81 -26.99 -45.64
N VAL A 163 38.62 -25.69 -45.89
CA VAL A 163 38.98 -25.05 -47.17
C VAL A 163 40.46 -25.22 -47.51
N GLN A 164 41.36 -25.16 -46.52
CA GLN A 164 42.80 -25.39 -46.75
C GLN A 164 43.09 -26.85 -47.11
N PHE A 165 42.41 -27.81 -46.49
CA PHE A 165 42.52 -29.22 -46.87
C PHE A 165 42.02 -29.47 -48.29
N ASP A 166 40.89 -28.90 -48.67
CA ASP A 166 40.37 -29.00 -50.05
C ASP A 166 41.34 -28.41 -51.08
N GLN A 167 41.98 -27.28 -50.75
CA GLN A 167 43.00 -26.67 -51.61
C GLN A 167 44.23 -27.56 -51.74
N LEU A 168 44.71 -28.13 -50.64
CA LEU A 168 45.81 -29.07 -50.63
C LEU A 168 45.49 -30.29 -51.49
N GLU A 169 44.31 -30.90 -51.30
CA GLU A 169 43.88 -32.06 -52.09
C GLU A 169 43.82 -31.74 -53.59
N ASN A 170 43.31 -30.56 -53.96
CA ASN A 170 43.32 -30.10 -55.35
C ASN A 170 44.74 -29.95 -55.92
N LEU A 171 45.68 -29.36 -55.16
CA LEU A 171 47.07 -29.22 -55.60
C LEU A 171 47.76 -30.57 -55.80
N LEU A 172 47.49 -31.53 -54.90
CA LEU A 172 47.99 -32.90 -55.01
C LEU A 172 47.41 -33.61 -56.26
N ASN A 173 46.09 -33.50 -56.48
CA ASN A 173 45.41 -34.11 -57.64
C ASN A 173 45.83 -33.50 -58.98
N THR A 174 46.33 -32.27 -58.99
CA THR A 174 46.84 -31.56 -60.18
C THR A 174 48.36 -31.65 -60.34
N ALA A 175 49.04 -32.46 -59.51
CA ALA A 175 50.48 -32.69 -59.51
C ALA A 175 51.35 -31.44 -59.30
N TYR A 176 50.82 -30.39 -58.65
CA TYR A 176 51.57 -29.20 -58.24
C TYR A 176 52.29 -29.42 -56.89
N TYR A 177 53.11 -30.47 -56.78
CA TYR A 177 53.68 -30.93 -55.50
C TYR A 177 54.60 -29.92 -54.81
N GLU A 178 55.27 -29.03 -55.55
CA GLU A 178 56.12 -27.99 -54.94
C GLU A 178 55.31 -26.85 -54.28
N LYS A 179 54.02 -26.72 -54.62
CA LYS A 179 53.10 -25.72 -54.05
C LYS A 179 52.15 -26.29 -53.00
N ALA A 180 51.94 -27.60 -53.01
CA ALA A 180 51.18 -28.35 -52.00
C ALA A 180 51.96 -28.39 -50.68
#